data_AF-A0A959DLW7-F1
#
_entry.id   AF-A0A959DLW7-F1
#
_cell.length_a   1.000
_cell.length_b   1.000
_cell.length_c   1.000
_cell.angle_alpha   90.00
_cell.angle_beta   90.00
_cell.angle_gamma   90.00
#
_symmetry.space_group_name_H-M   'P 1'
#
loop_
_entity.id
_entity.type
_entity.pdbx_description
1 polymer ?
#
loop_
_entity_poly.entity_id
_entity_poly.type
_entity_poly.pdbx_seq_one_letter_code
_entity_poly.pdbx_strand_id
1 'polypeptide(L)'
;MMRTILALLTVVSLASCDITTCGVNKEQFLDNYERFVASVNDKDLSYRSEDWKALDEKYKKFTKECYPEYRDQMTQDEKERYYSSSIKYYAYKYGKSFKKLSENEGEALVNALENELDDAFDGFGDKIDAFAKKLEESIDKDKIQDAADRFSKFMEDLADDIEKAVDDHDKKRNK
;
A
#
# COMPACT_ATOMS: atom_id res chain seq x y z
N MET A 1 -31.13 36.70 28.89
CA MET A 1 -29.74 36.17 28.76
C MET A 1 -29.75 34.64 28.79
N MET A 2 -30.33 33.97 27.79
CA MET A 2 -30.32 32.48 27.76
C MET A 2 -30.56 31.88 26.37
N ARG A 3 -30.33 32.66 25.30
CA ARG A 3 -30.59 32.22 23.91
C ARG A 3 -29.37 32.28 22.99
N THR A 4 -28.25 32.85 23.45
CA THR A 4 -27.03 33.01 22.65
C THR A 4 -25.93 32.00 22.98
N ILE A 5 -26.12 31.11 23.96
CA ILE A 5 -25.11 30.10 24.36
C ILE A 5 -25.25 28.79 23.56
N LEU A 6 -26.40 28.56 22.91
CA LEU A 6 -26.69 27.32 22.18
C LEU A 6 -26.15 27.26 20.75
N ALA A 7 -25.51 28.32 20.24
CA ALA A 7 -24.98 28.37 18.88
C ALA A 7 -23.45 28.11 18.78
N LEU A 8 -22.77 27.88 19.90
CA LEU A 8 -21.30 27.73 19.93
C LEU A 8 -20.81 26.28 20.08
N LEU A 9 -21.72 25.30 20.04
CA LEU A 9 -21.43 23.87 20.24
C LEU A 9 -21.54 23.01 18.97
N THR A 10 -21.66 23.62 17.80
CA THR A 10 -21.84 22.91 16.51
C THR A 10 -20.66 23.05 15.54
N VAL A 11 -19.44 23.31 16.03
CA VAL A 11 -18.25 23.46 15.15
C VAL A 11 -17.12 22.46 15.45
N VAL A 12 -17.22 21.63 16.49
CA VAL A 12 -16.15 20.66 16.83
C VAL A 12 -16.63 19.23 16.60
N SER A 13 -16.77 18.80 15.36
CA SER A 13 -17.02 17.37 15.07
C SER A 13 -16.44 16.83 13.76
N LEU A 14 -15.68 17.61 12.99
CA LEU A 14 -15.13 17.14 11.71
C LEU A 14 -13.63 16.84 11.72
N ALA A 15 -12.90 17.13 12.80
CA ALA A 15 -11.46 16.87 12.89
C ALA A 15 -11.08 15.50 13.51
N SER A 16 -12.06 14.67 13.91
CA SER A 16 -11.78 13.42 14.65
C SER A 16 -11.86 12.13 13.83
N CYS A 17 -12.19 12.20 12.54
CA CYS A 17 -12.09 11.02 11.67
C CYS A 17 -10.65 10.73 11.20
N ASP A 18 -9.72 11.67 11.37
CA ASP A 18 -8.34 11.50 10.88
C ASP A 18 -7.44 10.82 11.91
N ILE A 19 -7.56 11.21 13.20
CA ILE A 19 -6.84 10.59 14.33
C ILE A 19 -7.12 9.08 14.44
N THR A 20 -8.33 8.65 14.12
CA THR A 20 -8.68 7.21 14.18
C THR A 20 -8.07 6.41 13.03
N THR A 21 -7.88 7.01 11.85
CA THR A 21 -7.25 6.35 10.71
C THR A 21 -5.72 6.35 10.84
N CYS A 22 -5.11 7.52 11.02
CA CYS A 22 -3.66 7.63 11.12
C CYS A 22 -3.11 7.13 12.46
N GLY A 23 -3.94 6.93 13.48
CA GLY A 23 -3.47 6.62 14.83
C GLY A 23 -2.86 7.85 15.51
N VAL A 24 -2.59 7.73 16.81
CA VAL A 24 -1.94 8.81 17.60
C VAL A 24 -0.42 8.71 17.63
N ASN A 25 0.14 7.62 17.13
CA ASN A 25 1.58 7.35 17.07
C ASN A 25 1.88 6.36 15.92
N LYS A 26 3.17 6.17 15.62
CA LYS A 26 3.64 5.31 14.54
C LYS A 26 3.19 3.85 14.68
N GLU A 27 3.08 3.35 15.91
CA GLU A 27 2.66 1.98 16.18
C GLU A 27 1.18 1.78 15.82
N GLN A 28 0.31 2.70 16.28
CA GLN A 28 -1.11 2.66 15.93
C GLN A 28 -1.37 2.92 14.46
N PHE A 29 -0.60 3.83 13.84
CA PHE A 29 -0.63 4.03 12.39
C PHE A 29 -0.41 2.71 11.65
N LEU A 30 0.70 2.03 11.97
CA LEU A 30 1.11 0.82 11.28
C LEU A 30 0.09 -0.31 11.48
N ASP A 31 -0.38 -0.50 12.72
CA ASP A 31 -1.42 -1.48 13.04
C ASP A 31 -2.77 -1.16 12.36
N ASN A 32 -3.13 0.11 12.22
CA ASN A 32 -4.33 0.52 11.49
C ASN A 32 -4.21 0.23 10.01
N TYR A 33 -3.04 0.51 9.43
CA TYR A 33 -2.77 0.31 8.02
C TYR A 33 -2.79 -1.17 7.65
N GLU A 34 -2.08 -2.00 8.40
CA GLU A 34 -2.05 -3.46 8.19
C GLU A 34 -3.44 -4.09 8.30
N ARG A 35 -4.22 -3.71 9.32
CA ARG A 35 -5.60 -4.19 9.47
C ARG A 35 -6.49 -3.76 8.31
N PHE A 36 -6.30 -2.54 7.81
CA PHE A 36 -7.01 -2.08 6.64
C PHE A 36 -6.66 -2.94 5.41
N VAL A 37 -5.37 -3.13 5.11
CA VAL A 37 -4.92 -3.94 3.96
C VAL A 37 -5.40 -5.39 4.08
N ALA A 38 -5.31 -5.99 5.27
CA ALA A 38 -5.84 -7.32 5.52
C ALA A 38 -7.35 -7.41 5.23
N SER A 39 -8.13 -6.39 5.65
CA SER A 39 -9.57 -6.34 5.39
C SER A 39 -9.95 -6.21 3.91
N VAL A 40 -9.02 -5.79 3.04
CA VAL A 40 -9.24 -5.71 1.58
C VAL A 40 -9.27 -7.10 0.97
N ASN A 41 -8.41 -8.00 1.42
CA ASN A 41 -8.37 -9.39 0.95
C ASN A 41 -9.70 -10.13 1.17
N ASP A 42 -10.37 -9.85 2.30
CA ASP A 42 -11.61 -10.53 2.69
C ASP A 42 -12.84 -10.15 1.85
N LYS A 43 -12.72 -9.10 1.00
CA LYS A 43 -13.87 -8.55 0.26
C LYS A 43 -14.12 -9.20 -1.11
N ASP A 44 -13.20 -10.02 -1.62
CA ASP A 44 -13.25 -10.69 -2.95
C ASP A 44 -13.81 -9.80 -4.09
N LEU A 45 -13.32 -8.55 -4.16
CA LEU A 45 -13.86 -7.57 -5.10
C LEU A 45 -13.31 -7.78 -6.51
N SER A 46 -14.19 -7.67 -7.51
CA SER A 46 -13.76 -7.45 -8.89
C SER A 46 -12.97 -6.14 -8.99
N TYR A 47 -11.84 -6.14 -9.69
CA TYR A 47 -11.01 -4.94 -9.94
C TYR A 47 -11.79 -3.74 -10.51
N ARG A 48 -12.86 -3.99 -11.27
CA ARG A 48 -13.71 -2.94 -11.85
C ARG A 48 -14.87 -2.52 -10.93
N SER A 49 -14.95 -3.04 -9.70
CA SER A 49 -16.00 -2.65 -8.76
C SER A 49 -15.87 -1.19 -8.36
N GLU A 50 -17.00 -0.47 -8.32
CA GLU A 50 -17.05 0.89 -7.74
C GLU A 50 -16.71 0.89 -6.25
N ASP A 51 -16.81 -0.26 -5.57
CA ASP A 51 -16.42 -0.43 -4.17
C ASP A 51 -14.94 -0.15 -3.92
N TRP A 52 -14.09 -0.25 -4.95
CA TRP A 52 -12.68 0.15 -4.86
C TRP A 52 -12.49 1.62 -4.57
N LYS A 53 -13.46 2.48 -4.92
CA LYS A 53 -13.32 3.93 -4.73
C LYS A 53 -13.10 4.28 -3.26
N ALA A 54 -13.90 3.70 -2.36
CA ALA A 54 -13.78 3.96 -0.92
C ALA A 54 -12.49 3.35 -0.34
N LEU A 55 -12.07 2.19 -0.85
CA LEU A 55 -10.81 1.55 -0.44
C LEU A 55 -9.61 2.37 -0.92
N ASP A 56 -9.62 2.86 -2.15
CA ASP A 56 -8.57 3.69 -2.73
C ASP A 56 -8.45 5.04 -2.04
N GLU A 57 -9.57 5.67 -1.69
CA GLU A 57 -9.57 6.92 -0.91
C GLU A 57 -8.95 6.68 0.48
N LYS A 58 -9.31 5.57 1.14
CA LYS A 58 -8.73 5.21 2.44
C LYS A 58 -7.25 4.84 2.33
N TYR A 59 -6.86 4.12 1.28
CA TYR A 59 -5.46 3.78 0.99
C TYR A 59 -4.63 5.05 0.76
N LYS A 60 -5.10 5.96 -0.09
CA LYS A 60 -4.45 7.26 -0.35
C LYS A 60 -4.23 8.06 0.93
N LYS A 61 -5.20 8.04 1.85
CA LYS A 61 -5.04 8.69 3.15
C LYS A 61 -3.89 8.06 3.96
N PHE A 62 -3.81 6.73 4.04
CA PHE A 62 -2.68 6.08 4.70
C PHE A 62 -1.34 6.44 4.05
N THR A 63 -1.24 6.44 2.72
CA THR A 63 0.03 6.58 2.02
C THR A 63 0.48 8.02 1.78
N LYS A 64 -0.46 8.97 1.60
CA LYS A 64 -0.16 10.38 1.27
C LYS A 64 -0.31 11.33 2.45
N GLU A 65 -1.09 10.96 3.46
CA GLU A 65 -1.31 11.82 4.63
C GLU A 65 -0.63 11.22 5.87
N CYS A 66 -0.98 9.98 6.25
CA CYS A 66 -0.50 9.40 7.51
C CYS A 66 0.99 8.98 7.46
N TYR A 67 1.43 8.28 6.41
CA TYR A 67 2.80 7.76 6.32
C TYR A 67 3.88 8.86 6.42
N PRO A 68 3.76 10.01 5.70
CA PRO A 68 4.72 11.10 5.82
C PRO A 68 4.89 11.66 7.25
N GLU A 69 3.86 11.58 8.11
CA GLU A 69 3.94 12.07 9.49
C GLU A 69 4.84 11.17 10.37
N TYR A 70 4.88 9.87 10.07
CA TYR A 70 5.54 8.87 10.90
C TYR A 70 6.84 8.31 10.31
N ARG A 71 7.05 8.40 8.99
CA ARG A 71 8.17 7.74 8.27
C ARG A 71 9.55 8.01 8.87
N ASP A 72 9.80 9.22 9.37
CA ASP A 72 11.12 9.59 9.92
C ASP A 72 11.36 9.04 11.34
N GLN A 73 10.28 8.65 12.03
CA GLN A 73 10.29 8.08 13.38
C GLN A 73 10.27 6.55 13.35
N MET A 74 10.03 5.97 12.16
CA MET A 74 10.00 4.53 11.96
C MET A 74 11.41 3.95 11.90
N THR A 75 11.55 2.83 12.59
CA THR A 75 12.65 1.88 12.40
C THR A 75 12.59 1.29 10.98
N GLN A 76 13.68 0.67 10.55
CA GLN A 76 13.72 0.00 9.26
C GLN A 76 12.64 -1.10 9.18
N ASP A 77 12.51 -1.91 10.24
CA ASP A 77 11.50 -2.99 10.32
C ASP A 77 10.05 -2.46 10.20
N GLU A 78 9.76 -1.29 10.79
CA GLU A 78 8.44 -0.66 10.67
C GLU A 78 8.16 -0.15 9.24
N LYS A 79 9.19 0.39 8.57
CA LYS A 79 9.09 0.77 7.15
C LYS A 79 8.85 -0.46 6.28
N GLU A 80 9.58 -1.54 6.52
CA GLU A 80 9.41 -2.83 5.82
C GLU A 80 7.99 -3.33 5.88
N ARG A 81 7.41 -3.36 7.08
CA ARG A 81 6.02 -3.74 7.30
C ARG A 81 5.03 -2.85 6.55
N TYR A 82 5.27 -1.53 6.53
CA TYR A 82 4.46 -0.59 5.76
C TYR A 82 4.53 -0.93 4.27
N TYR A 83 5.72 -1.09 3.70
CA TYR A 83 5.85 -1.39 2.27
C TYR A 83 5.25 -2.74 1.91
N SER A 84 5.51 -3.79 2.70
CA SER A 84 4.89 -5.11 2.53
C SER A 84 3.35 -5.01 2.46
N SER A 85 2.75 -4.14 3.27
CA SER A 85 1.31 -3.89 3.24
C SER A 85 0.85 -3.14 1.99
N SER A 86 1.62 -2.15 1.52
CA SER A 86 1.37 -1.48 0.22
C SER A 86 1.36 -2.48 -0.94
N ILE A 87 2.35 -3.37 -0.98
CA ILE A 87 2.48 -4.41 -2.00
C ILE A 87 1.27 -5.34 -1.95
N LYS A 88 0.90 -5.82 -0.75
CA LYS A 88 -0.30 -6.65 -0.56
C LYS A 88 -1.56 -5.95 -1.09
N TYR A 89 -1.73 -4.65 -0.84
CA TYR A 89 -2.87 -3.89 -1.37
C TYR A 89 -2.93 -3.93 -2.91
N TYR A 90 -1.80 -3.64 -3.58
CA TYR A 90 -1.72 -3.73 -5.03
C TYR A 90 -1.94 -5.15 -5.55
N ALA A 91 -1.42 -6.17 -4.86
CA ALA A 91 -1.65 -7.57 -5.21
C ALA A 91 -3.15 -7.94 -5.08
N TYR A 92 -3.84 -7.50 -4.03
CA TYR A 92 -5.28 -7.77 -3.86
C TYR A 92 -6.12 -7.07 -4.91
N LYS A 93 -5.77 -5.82 -5.27
CA LYS A 93 -6.50 -5.05 -6.26
C LYS A 93 -6.28 -5.53 -7.69
N TYR A 94 -5.02 -5.76 -8.04
CA TYR A 94 -4.61 -5.99 -9.42
C TYR A 94 -4.27 -7.44 -9.72
N GLY A 95 -3.82 -8.25 -8.77
CA GLY A 95 -3.21 -9.57 -9.01
C GLY A 95 -3.98 -10.45 -10.00
N LYS A 96 -5.20 -10.88 -9.66
CA LYS A 96 -6.03 -11.74 -10.54
C LYS A 96 -6.57 -11.01 -11.78
N SER A 97 -6.58 -9.68 -11.76
CA SER A 97 -7.16 -8.83 -12.80
C SER A 97 -6.12 -8.12 -13.65
N PHE A 98 -4.84 -8.42 -13.45
CA PHE A 98 -3.71 -7.77 -14.13
C PHE A 98 -3.85 -7.91 -15.65
N LYS A 99 -4.28 -9.09 -16.11
CA LYS A 99 -4.59 -9.38 -17.52
C LYS A 99 -5.70 -8.52 -18.16
N LYS A 100 -6.47 -7.78 -17.34
CA LYS A 100 -7.58 -6.93 -17.78
C LYS A 100 -7.23 -5.45 -17.73
N LEU A 101 -6.00 -5.12 -17.32
CA LEU A 101 -5.49 -3.75 -17.33
C LEU A 101 -5.18 -3.36 -18.77
N SER A 102 -5.53 -2.13 -19.11
CA SER A 102 -4.99 -1.46 -20.29
C SER A 102 -3.50 -1.14 -20.09
N GLU A 103 -2.79 -0.89 -21.19
CA GLU A 103 -1.40 -0.43 -21.18
C GLU A 103 -1.17 0.71 -20.17
N ASN A 104 -2.00 1.76 -20.24
CA ASN A 104 -1.92 2.91 -19.35
C ASN A 104 -2.17 2.55 -17.87
N GLU A 105 -3.07 1.60 -17.58
CA GLU A 105 -3.35 1.14 -16.21
C GLU A 105 -2.20 0.29 -15.67
N GLY A 106 -1.53 -0.50 -16.53
CA GLY A 106 -0.34 -1.26 -16.19
C GLY A 106 0.86 -0.36 -15.89
N GLU A 107 1.10 0.66 -16.74
CA GLU A 107 2.15 1.66 -16.51
C GLU A 107 1.90 2.45 -15.22
N ALA A 108 0.67 2.88 -14.98
CA ALA A 108 0.32 3.58 -13.74
C ALA A 108 0.54 2.72 -12.48
N LEU A 109 0.31 1.40 -12.56
CA LEU A 109 0.59 0.47 -11.48
C LEU A 109 2.10 0.33 -11.21
N VAL A 110 2.90 0.18 -12.26
CA VAL A 110 4.37 0.11 -12.15
C VAL A 110 4.91 1.39 -11.53
N ASN A 111 4.52 2.55 -12.06
CA ASN A 111 4.94 3.85 -11.52
C ASN A 111 4.51 4.03 -10.06
N ALA A 112 3.33 3.53 -9.67
CA ALA A 112 2.87 3.60 -8.29
C ALA A 112 3.71 2.70 -7.36
N LEU A 113 4.04 1.49 -7.80
CA LEU A 113 4.92 0.57 -7.06
C LEU A 113 6.34 1.14 -6.95
N GLU A 114 6.90 1.69 -8.02
CA GLU A 114 8.20 2.36 -8.00
C GLU A 114 8.21 3.50 -7.00
N ASN A 115 7.29 4.47 -7.12
CA ASN A 115 7.24 5.62 -6.21
C ASN A 115 7.01 5.23 -4.74
N GLU A 116 6.26 4.16 -4.48
CA GLU A 116 6.07 3.69 -3.11
C GLU A 116 7.30 2.95 -2.59
N LEU A 117 8.02 2.21 -3.43
CA LEU A 117 9.14 1.37 -2.99
C LEU A 117 10.52 2.04 -3.14
N ASP A 118 10.60 3.19 -3.81
CA ASP A 118 11.82 4.00 -3.96
C ASP A 118 12.36 4.43 -2.59
N ASP A 119 11.47 4.80 -1.67
CA ASP A 119 11.81 5.10 -0.28
C ASP A 119 12.06 3.84 0.58
N ALA A 120 11.66 2.66 0.12
CA ALA A 120 11.62 1.44 0.92
C ALA A 120 12.99 0.79 1.08
N PHE A 121 13.73 0.64 -0.02
CA PHE A 121 15.02 -0.03 -0.03
C PHE A 121 15.78 0.33 -1.30
N ASP A 122 17.00 0.85 -1.15
CA ASP A 122 17.98 0.98 -2.24
C ASP A 122 18.23 -0.35 -3.00
N GLY A 123 17.84 -1.51 -2.44
CA GLY A 123 17.99 -2.83 -3.06
C GLY A 123 16.77 -3.39 -3.80
N PHE A 124 15.58 -2.78 -3.67
CA PHE A 124 14.38 -3.25 -4.36
C PHE A 124 14.10 -2.51 -5.66
N GLY A 125 14.61 -1.29 -5.83
CA GLY A 125 14.52 -0.52 -7.09
C GLY A 125 14.96 -1.34 -8.30
N ASP A 126 16.13 -1.99 -8.22
CA ASP A 126 16.64 -2.85 -9.31
C ASP A 126 15.71 -4.02 -9.67
N LYS A 127 14.99 -4.60 -8.69
CA LYS A 127 14.04 -5.69 -8.92
C LYS A 127 12.75 -5.19 -9.56
N ILE A 128 12.29 -4.01 -9.15
CA ILE A 128 11.11 -3.36 -9.72
C ILE A 128 11.40 -2.93 -11.16
N ASP A 129 12.55 -2.31 -11.43
CA ASP A 129 13.01 -1.96 -12.77
C ASP A 129 13.10 -3.18 -13.68
N ALA A 130 13.67 -4.29 -13.18
CA ALA A 130 13.75 -5.55 -13.92
C ALA A 130 12.37 -6.15 -14.19
N PHE A 131 11.42 -5.96 -13.27
CA PHE A 131 10.04 -6.39 -13.43
C PHE A 131 9.28 -5.50 -14.44
N ALA A 132 9.43 -4.18 -14.37
CA ALA A 132 8.87 -3.20 -15.29
C ALA A 132 9.26 -3.48 -16.75
N LYS A 133 10.57 -3.68 -17.01
CA LYS A 133 11.07 -4.06 -18.35
C LYS A 133 10.45 -5.36 -18.87
N LYS A 134 10.34 -6.38 -18.00
CA LYS A 134 9.69 -7.65 -18.36
C LYS A 134 8.20 -7.47 -18.62
N LEU A 135 7.54 -6.54 -17.94
CA LEU A 135 6.15 -6.22 -18.14
C LEU A 135 5.92 -5.60 -19.52
N GLU A 136 6.75 -4.60 -19.87
CA GLU A 136 6.73 -3.93 -21.17
C GLU A 136 6.90 -4.94 -22.33
N GLU A 137 7.84 -5.88 -22.19
CA GLU A 137 8.04 -6.98 -23.15
C GLU A 137 6.87 -7.99 -23.20
N SER A 138 6.08 -8.11 -22.13
CA SER A 138 5.01 -9.11 -22.00
C SER A 138 3.60 -8.57 -22.31
N ILE A 139 3.46 -7.27 -22.55
CA ILE A 139 2.20 -6.64 -23.02
C ILE A 139 1.91 -6.98 -24.50
N ASP A 140 2.80 -7.71 -25.17
CA ASP A 140 2.46 -8.39 -26.42
C ASP A 140 1.29 -9.37 -26.18
N LYS A 141 0.20 -9.20 -26.95
CA LYS A 141 -1.16 -9.68 -26.65
C LYS A 141 -1.29 -11.18 -26.33
N ASP A 142 -0.34 -11.99 -26.78
CA ASP A 142 -0.35 -13.44 -26.63
C ASP A 142 0.25 -13.94 -25.31
N LYS A 143 0.86 -13.06 -24.50
CA LYS A 143 1.57 -13.41 -23.24
C LYS A 143 0.99 -12.78 -21.99
N ILE A 144 -0.20 -12.19 -22.09
CA ILE A 144 -0.86 -11.49 -20.97
C ILE A 144 -1.10 -12.39 -19.76
N GLN A 145 -1.33 -13.70 -19.96
CA GLN A 145 -1.48 -14.65 -18.85
C GLN A 145 -0.14 -14.88 -18.13
N ASP A 146 0.95 -15.05 -18.87
CA ASP A 146 2.30 -15.12 -18.30
C ASP A 146 2.66 -13.84 -17.53
N ALA A 147 2.21 -12.68 -18.01
CA ALA A 147 2.43 -11.41 -17.34
C ALA A 147 1.70 -11.32 -15.98
N ALA A 148 0.46 -11.80 -15.90
CA ALA A 148 -0.30 -11.84 -14.65
C ALA A 148 0.32 -12.82 -13.62
N ASP A 149 0.72 -14.01 -14.05
CA ASP A 149 1.37 -15.00 -13.18
C ASP A 149 2.73 -14.49 -12.69
N ARG A 150 3.49 -13.80 -13.57
CA ARG A 150 4.75 -13.12 -13.19
C ARG A 150 4.53 -11.97 -12.23
N PHE A 151 3.49 -11.16 -12.40
CA PHE A 151 3.14 -10.08 -11.48
C PHE A 151 2.80 -10.65 -10.11
N SER A 152 1.91 -11.64 -10.03
CA SER A 152 1.55 -12.28 -8.76
C SER A 152 2.77 -12.84 -8.06
N LYS A 153 3.61 -13.59 -8.79
CA LYS A 153 4.84 -14.16 -8.24
C LYS A 153 5.85 -13.10 -7.81
N PHE A 154 5.99 -12.01 -8.58
CA PHE A 154 6.86 -10.90 -8.20
C PHE A 154 6.41 -10.27 -6.88
N MET A 155 5.11 -10.03 -6.71
CA MET A 155 4.57 -9.46 -5.48
C MET A 155 4.75 -10.40 -4.27
N GLU A 156 4.64 -11.72 -4.48
CA GLU A 156 4.95 -12.74 -3.47
C GLU A 156 6.44 -12.76 -3.11
N ASP A 157 7.33 -12.89 -4.10
CA ASP A 157 8.78 -12.90 -3.91
C ASP A 157 9.25 -11.61 -3.22
N LEU A 158 8.65 -10.47 -3.58
CA LEU A 158 8.98 -9.17 -3.01
C LEU A 158 8.50 -9.03 -1.56
N ALA A 159 7.32 -9.56 -1.22
CA ALA A 159 6.86 -9.63 0.17
C ALA A 159 7.75 -10.54 1.02
N ASP A 160 8.15 -11.71 0.51
CA ASP A 160 9.02 -12.67 1.19
C ASP A 160 10.43 -12.11 1.43
N ASP A 161 10.99 -11.39 0.46
CA ASP A 161 12.32 -10.80 0.59
C ASP A 161 12.33 -9.62 1.57
N ILE A 162 11.23 -8.88 1.69
CA ILE A 162 11.04 -7.88 2.75
C ILE A 162 10.97 -8.59 4.10
N GLU A 163 10.19 -9.65 4.25
CA GLU A 163 10.06 -10.39 5.51
C GLU A 163 11.39 -10.99 5.98
N LYS A 164 12.21 -11.51 5.07
CA LYS A 164 13.57 -12.00 5.38
C LYS A 164 14.51 -10.86 5.80
N ALA A 165 14.39 -9.69 5.18
CA ALA A 165 15.20 -8.53 5.56
C ALA A 165 14.91 -8.10 7.01
N VAL A 166 13.63 -8.08 7.41
CA VAL A 166 13.19 -7.82 8.78
C VAL A 166 13.82 -8.84 9.74
N ASP A 167 13.67 -10.13 9.45
CA ASP A 167 14.14 -11.23 10.31
C ASP A 167 15.66 -11.21 10.53
N ASP A 168 16.43 -10.89 9.49
CA ASP A 168 17.88 -10.81 9.57
C ASP A 168 18.36 -9.55 10.30
N HIS A 169 17.62 -8.44 10.20
CA HIS A 169 17.89 -7.23 10.97
C HIS A 169 17.62 -7.44 12.47
N ASP A 170 16.51 -8.09 12.83
CA ASP A 170 16.16 -8.40 14.22
C ASP A 170 17.17 -9.35 14.89
N LYS A 171 17.68 -10.34 14.16
CA LYS A 171 18.74 -11.24 14.66
C LYS A 171 20.06 -10.53 14.90
N LYS A 172 20.39 -9.51 14.11
CA LYS A 172 21.62 -8.71 14.29
C LYS A 172 21.52 -7.74 15.46
N ARG A 173 20.32 -7.28 15.81
CA ARG A 173 20.10 -6.33 16.91
C ARG A 173 20.05 -7.00 18.30
N ASN A 174 19.73 -8.29 18.36
CA ASN A 174 19.62 -9.08 19.61
C ASN A 174 20.89 -9.88 19.95
N LYS A 175 22.04 -9.57 19.34
CA LYS A 175 23.34 -10.22 19.55
C LYS A 175 24.37 -9.20 20.01
#